data_AF-A0A1E7FFA8-F1
#
_entry.id   AF-A0A1E7FFA8-F1
#
_cell.length_a   1.000
_cell.length_b   1.000
_cell.length_c   1.000
_cell.angle_alpha   90.00
_cell.angle_beta   90.00
_cell.angle_gamma   90.00
#
_symmetry.space_group_name_H-M   'P 1'
#
loop_
_entity.id
_entity.type
_entity.pdbx_description
1 polymer ?
#
loop_
_entity_poly.entity_id
_entity_poly.type
_entity_poly.pdbx_seq_one_letter_code
_entity_poly.pdbx_strand_id
1 'polypeptide(L)'
;MIMMAKSKLLLCFVLLLVVLFAEADTTAMHEKILSDRSKKVIQLEYALASLEKQIENHKNGVKVLEDQRLKSLKTRMNSYKAQIFEASRGLSQQEIKELIITEEEKNGEL
;
A
#
# COMPACT_ATOMS: atom_id res chain seq x y z
N MET A 1 -54.23 0.64 -6.07
CA MET A 1 -53.31 1.32 -5.13
C MET A 1 -52.18 0.41 -4.61
N ILE A 2 -52.38 -0.91 -4.48
CA ILE A 2 -51.36 -1.88 -4.00
C ILE A 2 -50.14 -2.03 -4.93
N MET A 3 -50.30 -1.80 -6.23
CA MET A 3 -49.24 -1.98 -7.24
C MET A 3 -48.13 -0.91 -7.14
N MET A 4 -48.46 0.33 -6.77
CA MET A 4 -47.47 1.38 -6.53
C MET A 4 -46.64 1.15 -5.25
N ALA A 5 -47.23 0.53 -4.22
CA ALA A 5 -46.52 0.22 -2.98
C ALA A 5 -45.46 -0.90 -3.18
N LYS A 6 -45.79 -1.93 -3.98
CA LYS A 6 -44.85 -3.02 -4.31
C LYS A 6 -43.66 -2.53 -5.14
N SER A 7 -43.90 -1.66 -6.13
CA SER A 7 -42.83 -1.06 -6.94
C SER A 7 -41.88 -0.20 -6.11
N LYS A 8 -42.39 0.64 -5.20
CA LYS A 8 -41.56 1.45 -4.30
C LYS A 8 -40.72 0.62 -3.33
N LEU A 9 -41.25 -0.50 -2.85
CA LEU A 9 -40.57 -1.41 -1.93
C LEU A 9 -39.46 -2.19 -2.63
N LEU A 10 -39.70 -2.61 -3.88
CA LEU A 10 -38.69 -3.24 -4.74
C LEU A 10 -37.57 -2.24 -5.08
N LEU A 11 -37.91 -0.97 -5.34
CA LEU A 11 -36.95 0.10 -5.61
C LEU A 11 -36.09 0.42 -4.38
N CYS A 12 -36.69 0.44 -3.18
CA CYS A 12 -35.94 0.57 -1.92
C CYS A 12 -34.99 -0.61 -1.72
N PHE A 13 -35.42 -1.83 -2.01
CA PHE A 13 -34.59 -3.03 -1.87
C PHE A 13 -33.38 -3.01 -2.83
N VAL A 14 -33.59 -2.54 -4.06
CA VAL A 14 -32.51 -2.34 -5.05
C VAL A 14 -31.54 -1.24 -4.59
N LEU A 15 -32.04 -0.12 -4.08
CA LEU A 15 -31.18 0.94 -3.53
C LEU A 15 -30.36 0.45 -2.33
N LEU A 16 -30.97 -0.35 -1.46
CA LEU A 16 -30.29 -0.96 -0.31
C LEU A 16 -29.17 -1.91 -0.76
N LEU A 17 -29.43 -2.71 -1.80
CA LEU A 17 -28.40 -3.55 -2.42
C LEU A 17 -27.26 -2.73 -3.00
N VAL A 18 -27.55 -1.65 -3.74
CA VAL A 18 -26.50 -0.77 -4.33
C VAL A 18 -25.60 -0.16 -3.25
N VAL A 19 -26.18 0.30 -2.13
CA VAL A 19 -25.41 0.84 -1.00
C VAL A 19 -24.54 -0.25 -0.36
N LEU A 20 -25.09 -1.46 -0.15
CA LEU A 20 -24.35 -2.58 0.43
C LEU A 20 -23.15 -3.00 -0.45
N PHE A 21 -23.32 -3.03 -1.77
CA PHE A 21 -22.23 -3.37 -2.68
C PHE A 21 -21.16 -2.27 -2.75
N ALA A 22 -21.55 -0.99 -2.68
CA ALA A 22 -20.60 0.13 -2.66
C ALA A 22 -19.73 0.14 -1.39
N GLU A 23 -20.33 -0.14 -0.22
CA GLU A 23 -19.58 -0.23 1.04
C GLU A 23 -18.62 -1.44 1.06
N ALA A 24 -19.03 -2.56 0.45
CA ALA A 24 -18.17 -3.75 0.35
C ALA A 24 -16.90 -3.49 -0.47
N ASP A 25 -17.00 -2.72 -1.57
CA ASP A 25 -15.87 -2.43 -2.46
C ASP A 25 -14.82 -1.53 -1.78
N THR A 26 -15.27 -0.46 -1.10
CA THR A 26 -14.39 0.43 -0.33
C THR A 26 -13.67 -0.28 0.82
N THR A 27 -14.33 -1.26 1.45
CA THR A 27 -13.74 -2.09 2.52
C THR A 27 -12.67 -3.04 1.97
N ALA A 28 -12.95 -3.70 0.84
CA ALA A 28 -11.98 -4.56 0.16
C ALA A 28 -10.74 -3.78 -0.30
N MET A 29 -10.94 -2.55 -0.77
CA MET A 29 -9.84 -1.68 -1.21
C MET A 29 -8.98 -1.20 -0.05
N HIS A 30 -9.60 -0.88 1.08
CA HIS A 30 -8.88 -0.58 2.32
C HIS A 30 -7.99 -1.75 2.77
N GLU A 31 -8.52 -2.96 2.81
CA GLU A 31 -7.75 -4.16 3.16
C GLU A 31 -6.62 -4.43 2.17
N LYS A 32 -6.86 -4.23 0.87
CA LYS A 32 -5.84 -4.35 -0.19
C LYS A 32 -4.69 -3.38 0.05
N ILE A 33 -4.98 -2.09 0.32
CA ILE A 33 -3.96 -1.07 0.57
C ILE A 33 -3.09 -1.43 1.78
N LEU A 34 -3.71 -1.88 2.87
CA LEU A 34 -2.98 -2.32 4.06
C LEU A 34 -2.11 -3.55 3.77
N SER A 35 -2.66 -4.52 3.03
CA SER A 35 -1.94 -5.72 2.60
C SER A 35 -0.72 -5.36 1.75
N ASP A 36 -0.88 -4.50 0.75
CA ASP A 36 0.19 -4.14 -0.17
C ASP A 36 1.28 -3.31 0.51
N ARG A 37 0.90 -2.43 1.45
CA ARG A 37 1.86 -1.74 2.33
C ARG A 37 2.67 -2.73 3.16
N SER A 38 2.03 -3.73 3.77
CA SER A 38 2.73 -4.75 4.56
C SER A 38 3.71 -5.58 3.72
N LYS A 39 3.30 -5.99 2.51
CA LYS A 39 4.20 -6.70 1.56
C LYS A 39 5.38 -5.83 1.16
N LYS A 40 5.15 -4.54 0.91
CA LYS A 40 6.20 -3.58 0.56
C LYS A 40 7.23 -3.44 1.69
N VAL A 41 6.79 -3.39 2.95
CA VAL A 41 7.70 -3.38 4.11
C VAL A 41 8.60 -4.62 4.08
N ILE A 42 8.02 -5.80 3.98
CA ILE A 42 8.79 -7.07 3.96
C ILE A 42 9.82 -7.08 2.83
N GLN A 43 9.44 -6.67 1.62
CA GLN A 43 10.35 -6.60 0.48
C GLN A 43 11.51 -5.62 0.72
N LEU A 44 11.21 -4.44 1.29
CA LEU A 44 12.22 -3.43 1.61
C LEU A 44 13.15 -3.90 2.73
N GLU A 45 12.67 -4.63 3.73
CA GLU A 45 13.48 -5.21 4.79
C GLU A 45 14.47 -6.23 4.25
N TYR A 46 14.04 -7.13 3.35
CA TYR A 46 14.95 -8.06 2.68
C TYR A 46 16.00 -7.33 1.84
N ALA A 47 15.61 -6.28 1.11
CA ALA A 47 16.53 -5.47 0.33
C ALA A 47 17.54 -4.72 1.22
N LEU A 48 17.08 -4.21 2.38
CA LEU A 48 17.91 -3.55 3.38
C LEU A 48 18.93 -4.52 3.97
N ALA A 49 18.52 -5.71 4.39
CA ALA A 49 19.42 -6.73 4.93
C ALA A 49 20.51 -7.13 3.92
N SER A 50 20.15 -7.23 2.64
CA SER A 50 21.10 -7.48 1.55
C SER A 50 22.13 -6.34 1.38
N LEU A 51 21.70 -5.09 1.51
CA LEU A 51 22.60 -3.92 1.48
C LEU A 51 23.52 -3.88 2.69
N GLU A 52 22.99 -4.15 3.89
CA GLU A 52 23.76 -4.18 5.12
C GLU A 52 24.85 -5.24 5.06
N LYS A 53 24.53 -6.44 4.57
CA LYS A 53 25.51 -7.50 4.31
C LYS A 53 26.61 -7.08 3.32
N GLN A 54 26.27 -6.33 2.27
CA GLN A 54 27.28 -5.84 1.32
C GLN A 54 28.24 -4.82 1.96
N ILE A 55 27.71 -3.94 2.81
CA ILE A 55 28.51 -2.96 3.55
C ILE A 55 29.36 -3.66 4.61
N GLU A 56 28.82 -4.66 5.30
CA GLU A 56 29.54 -5.46 6.28
C GLU A 56 30.68 -6.27 5.64
N ASN A 57 30.41 -6.95 4.52
CA ASN A 57 31.45 -7.65 3.76
C ASN A 57 32.60 -6.72 3.35
N HIS A 58 32.29 -5.45 3.07
CA HIS A 58 33.31 -4.45 2.82
C HIS A 58 34.12 -4.09 4.06
N LYS A 59 33.44 -3.80 5.18
CA LYS A 59 34.10 -3.48 6.46
C LYS A 59 35.01 -4.62 6.95
N ASN A 60 34.58 -5.86 6.73
CA ASN A 60 35.32 -7.06 7.13
C ASN A 60 36.43 -7.44 6.14
N GLY A 61 36.64 -6.65 5.07
CA GLY A 61 37.66 -6.91 4.06
C GLY A 61 37.36 -8.08 3.11
N VAL A 62 36.19 -8.72 3.23
CA VAL A 62 35.73 -9.83 2.36
C VAL A 62 35.53 -9.34 0.92
N LYS A 63 35.09 -8.08 0.75
CA LYS A 63 34.92 -7.47 -0.57
C LYS A 63 35.25 -5.98 -0.56
N VAL A 64 36.35 -5.58 -1.20
CA VAL A 64 36.68 -4.16 -1.32
C VAL A 64 35.74 -3.49 -2.33
N LEU A 65 35.13 -2.38 -1.90
CA LEU A 65 34.22 -1.57 -2.69
C LEU A 65 34.81 -0.17 -2.76
N GLU A 66 34.67 0.49 -3.90
CA GLU A 66 35.07 1.89 -4.06
C GLU A 66 34.22 2.81 -3.19
N ASP A 67 34.81 3.93 -2.75
CA ASP A 67 34.15 4.90 -1.87
C ASP A 67 32.85 5.46 -2.47
N GLN A 68 32.83 5.70 -3.79
CA GLN A 68 31.64 6.17 -4.49
C GLN A 68 30.51 5.12 -4.43
N ARG A 69 30.86 3.83 -4.54
CA ARG A 69 29.91 2.73 -4.42
C ARG A 69 29.40 2.59 -2.99
N LEU A 70 30.26 2.76 -1.98
CA LEU A 70 29.83 2.78 -0.57
C LEU A 70 28.87 3.93 -0.27
N LYS A 71 29.15 5.13 -0.80
CA LYS A 71 28.26 6.28 -0.68
C LYS A 71 26.89 6.02 -1.31
N SER A 72 26.87 5.42 -2.50
CA SER A 72 25.63 4.99 -3.16
C SER A 72 24.85 3.95 -2.35
N LEU A 73 25.53 2.95 -1.79
CA LEU A 73 24.91 1.92 -0.95
C LEU A 73 24.31 2.52 0.32
N LYS A 74 25.03 3.40 1.01
CA LYS A 74 24.53 4.12 2.20
C LYS A 74 23.32 5.00 1.88
N THR A 75 23.34 5.68 0.73
CA THR A 75 22.21 6.51 0.27
C THR A 75 20.97 5.66 0.03
N ARG A 76 21.12 4.52 -0.66
CA ARG A 76 20.01 3.56 -0.86
C ARG A 76 19.50 2.98 0.45
N MET A 77 20.40 2.64 1.37
CA MET A 77 20.03 2.13 2.70
C MET A 77 19.16 3.14 3.47
N ASN A 78 19.53 4.42 3.46
CA ASN A 78 18.73 5.48 4.09
C ASN A 78 17.37 5.65 3.41
N SER A 79 17.34 5.58 2.07
CA SER A 79 16.08 5.62 1.33
C SER A 79 15.15 4.46 1.68
N TYR A 80 15.67 3.23 1.79
CA TYR A 80 14.85 2.08 2.21
C TYR A 80 14.36 2.21 3.65
N LYS A 81 15.18 2.70 4.58
CA LYS A 81 14.75 2.98 5.96
C LYS A 81 13.60 4.00 6.01
N ALA A 82 13.69 5.08 5.23
CA ALA A 82 12.61 6.06 5.12
C ALA A 82 11.33 5.44 4.52
N GLN A 83 11.46 4.64 3.47
CA GLN A 83 10.31 3.98 2.85
C GLN A 83 9.65 2.93 3.75
N ILE A 84 10.43 2.18 4.53
CA ILE A 84 9.91 1.25 5.54
C ILE A 84 9.15 2.02 6.61
N PHE A 85 9.71 3.12 7.11
CA PHE A 85 9.01 3.98 8.07
C PHE A 85 7.67 4.48 7.52
N GLU A 86 7.66 5.04 6.31
CA GLU A 86 6.44 5.54 5.66
C GLU A 86 5.41 4.45 5.38
N ALA A 87 5.84 3.22 5.07
CA ALA A 87 4.93 2.11 4.80
C ALA A 87 4.41 1.44 6.09
N SER A 88 5.22 1.42 7.15
CA SER A 88 4.90 0.79 8.44
C SER A 88 4.13 1.69 9.40
N ARG A 89 4.16 3.02 9.23
CA ARG A 89 3.38 3.93 10.05
C ARG A 89 1.88 3.71 9.87
N GLY A 90 1.14 3.93 10.95
CA GLY A 90 -0.32 4.00 10.92
C GLY A 90 -0.79 5.15 10.02
N LEU A 91 -1.84 4.90 9.26
CA LEU A 91 -2.50 5.90 8.43
C LEU A 91 -3.72 6.47 9.15
N SER A 92 -3.95 7.76 8.98
CA SER A 92 -5.22 8.39 9.32
C SER A 92 -6.31 7.96 8.33
N GLN A 93 -7.56 8.15 8.74
CA GLN A 93 -8.74 7.87 7.90
C GLN A 93 -8.77 8.74 6.63
N GLN A 94 -8.17 9.93 6.66
CA GLN A 94 -8.08 10.81 5.48
C GLN A 94 -7.06 10.28 4.47
N GLU A 95 -5.87 9.90 4.93
CA GLU A 95 -4.81 9.35 4.06
C GLU A 95 -5.24 8.04 3.40
N ILE A 96 -5.99 7.20 4.12
CA ILE A 96 -6.57 5.97 3.55
C ILE A 96 -7.50 6.30 2.38
N LYS A 97 -8.38 7.30 2.54
CA LYS A 97 -9.33 7.69 1.49
C LYS A 97 -8.61 8.25 0.27
N GLU A 98 -7.58 9.07 0.47
CA GLU A 98 -6.76 9.59 -0.63
C GLU A 98 -6.06 8.46 -1.40
N LEU A 99 -5.56 7.44 -0.69
CA LEU A 99 -4.94 6.27 -1.31
C LEU A 99 -5.95 5.41 -2.07
N ILE A 100 -7.18 5.26 -1.56
CA ILE A 100 -8.28 4.59 -2.27
C ILE A 100 -8.57 5.34 -3.58
N ILE A 101 -8.78 6.66 -3.53
CA ILE A 101 -9.04 7.47 -4.73
C ILE A 101 -7.92 7.33 -5.75
N THR A 102 -6.66 7.43 -5.31
CA THR A 102 -5.49 7.30 -6.20
C THR A 102 -5.43 5.92 -6.86
N GLU A 103 -5.74 4.87 -6.12
CA GLU A 103 -5.71 3.50 -6.65
C GLU A 103 -6.93 3.20 -7.54
N GLU A 104 -8.07 3.84 -7.31
CA GLU A 104 -9.25 3.80 -8.19
C GLU A 104 -8.98 4.51 -9.52
N GLU A 105 -8.40 5.72 -9.48
CA GLU A 105 -7.99 6.48 -10.69
C GLU A 105 -7.04 5.65 -11.55
N LYS A 106 -6.04 5.02 -10.93
CA LYS A 106 -5.09 4.16 -11.63
C LYS A 106 -5.74 2.93 -12.27
N ASN A 107 -6.81 2.38 -11.68
CA ASN A 107 -7.53 1.23 -12.24
C ASN A 107 -8.57 1.64 -13.30
N GLY A 108 -9.05 2.88 -13.26
CA GLY A 108 -10.00 3.44 -14.24
C GLY A 108 -9.36 4.00 -15.53
N GLU A 109 -8.04 4.17 -15.55
CA GLU A 109 -7.26 4.57 -16.73
C GLU A 109 -6.83 3.39 -17.64
N LEU A 110 -7.36 2.17 -17.40
CA LEU A 110 -7.14 0.94 -18.19
C LEU A 110 -8.41 0.51 -18.94
#